data_AF-D3KSK4-F1
#
_entry.id   AF-D3KSK4-F1
#
_cell.length_a   1.000
_cell.length_b   1.000
_cell.length_c   1.000
_cell.angle_alpha   90.00
_cell.angle_beta   90.00
_cell.angle_gamma   90.00
#
_symmetry.space_group_name_H-M   'P 1'
#
loop_
_entity.id
_entity.type
_entity.pdbx_description
1 polymer ?
#
loop_
_entity_poly.entity_id
_entity_poly.type
_entity_poly.pdbx_seq_one_letter_code
_entity_poly.pdbx_strand_id
1 'polypeptide(L)'
;TTYGVPRIVFVNKMDKTGADFLYSVKTMHERLGANAHPVQIPIGAEDDFEGIIDLITGEAHFYLDDLGQKYETREIPADMQDLVDEYRTNLIEAVAEQDEDLMERYLEGEEISNEELKQAVRKATLSVEFYPVFCGS
;
A
#
# COMPACT_ATOMS: atom_id res chain seq x y z
N THR A 1 -15.44 -0.07 14.89
CA THR A 1 -14.91 -1.28 15.58
C THR A 1 -15.28 -1.21 17.05
N THR A 2 -15.61 -2.33 17.71
CA THR A 2 -16.15 -2.35 19.10
C THR A 2 -15.23 -1.73 20.15
N TYR A 3 -13.91 -1.67 19.90
CA TYR A 3 -12.90 -1.19 20.85
C TYR A 3 -12.04 -0.05 20.33
N GLY A 4 -12.31 0.49 19.13
CA GLY A 4 -11.56 1.62 18.58
C GLY A 4 -10.06 1.38 18.42
N VAL A 5 -9.63 0.13 18.17
CA VAL A 5 -8.21 -0.23 18.04
C VAL A 5 -7.76 -0.02 16.58
N PRO A 6 -6.75 0.83 16.32
CA PRO A 6 -6.12 0.97 15.01
C PRO A 6 -5.45 -0.33 14.58
N ARG A 7 -5.53 -0.65 13.28
CA ARG A 7 -5.01 -1.92 12.73
C ARG A 7 -4.30 -1.66 11.42
N ILE A 8 -3.22 -2.39 11.21
CA ILE A 8 -2.58 -2.56 9.91
C ILE A 8 -2.83 -3.99 9.44
N VAL A 9 -2.80 -4.21 8.13
CA VAL A 9 -2.90 -5.55 7.55
C VAL A 9 -1.57 -5.90 6.90
N PHE A 10 -1.09 -7.12 7.14
CA PHE A 10 0.08 -7.67 6.46
C PHE A 10 -0.32 -8.95 5.75
N VAL A 11 -0.32 -8.92 4.42
CA VAL A 11 -0.53 -10.09 3.58
C VAL A 11 0.79 -10.85 3.49
N ASN A 12 0.85 -11.95 4.24
CA ASN A 12 2.05 -12.79 4.33
C ASN A 12 2.04 -13.91 3.27
N LYS A 13 3.19 -14.55 3.08
CA LYS A 13 3.41 -15.71 2.20
C LYS A 13 3.24 -15.38 0.73
N MET A 14 3.77 -14.23 0.31
CA MET A 14 3.85 -13.86 -1.10
C MET A 14 4.70 -14.83 -1.92
N ASP A 15 5.52 -15.65 -1.25
CA ASP A 15 6.40 -16.70 -1.80
C ASP A 15 5.70 -18.07 -2.04
N LYS A 16 4.37 -18.17 -1.84
CA LYS A 16 3.66 -19.46 -1.96
C LYS A 16 2.76 -19.52 -3.19
N THR A 17 2.59 -20.73 -3.72
CA THR A 17 1.67 -21.01 -4.84
C THR A 17 0.26 -20.49 -4.56
N GLY A 18 -0.30 -19.76 -5.52
CA GLY A 18 -1.59 -19.09 -5.43
C GLY A 18 -1.55 -17.78 -4.63
N ALA A 19 -0.37 -17.20 -4.37
CA ALA A 19 -0.26 -15.89 -3.75
C ALA A 19 -0.84 -14.81 -4.67
N ASP A 20 -1.89 -14.15 -4.19
CA ASP A 20 -2.54 -13.05 -4.90
C ASP A 20 -2.87 -11.93 -3.90
N PHE A 21 -2.04 -10.88 -3.93
CA PHE A 21 -2.14 -9.74 -3.05
C PHE A 21 -3.40 -8.91 -3.32
N LEU A 22 -3.68 -8.61 -4.60
CA LEU A 22 -4.81 -7.77 -4.99
C LEU A 22 -6.14 -8.49 -4.74
N TYR A 23 -6.20 -9.80 -4.95
CA TYR A 23 -7.34 -10.60 -4.53
C TYR A 23 -7.54 -10.57 -3.02
N SER A 24 -6.45 -10.67 -2.24
CA SER A 24 -6.52 -10.57 -0.78
C SER A 24 -7.12 -9.22 -0.35
N VAL A 25 -6.62 -8.11 -0.90
CA VAL A 25 -7.15 -6.75 -0.68
C VAL A 25 -8.64 -6.68 -1.05
N LYS A 26 -9.00 -7.13 -2.26
CA LYS A 26 -10.38 -7.17 -2.74
C LYS A 26 -11.31 -7.92 -1.77
N THR A 27 -10.91 -9.08 -1.27
CA THR A 27 -11.75 -9.84 -0.34
C THR A 27 -11.90 -9.16 1.03
N MET A 28 -10.95 -8.31 1.45
CA MET A 28 -11.12 -7.49 2.66
C MET A 28 -12.25 -6.48 2.48
N HIS A 29 -12.34 -5.82 1.33
CA HIS A 29 -13.46 -4.93 1.01
C HIS A 29 -14.78 -5.70 0.94
N GLU A 30 -14.84 -6.76 0.12
CA GLU A 30 -16.09 -7.47 -0.16
C GLU A 30 -16.65 -8.21 1.06
N ARG A 31 -15.78 -8.81 1.88
CA ARG A 31 -16.22 -9.70 2.98
C ARG A 31 -16.26 -9.01 4.32
N LEU A 32 -15.36 -8.07 4.58
CA LEU A 32 -15.27 -7.36 5.86
C LEU A 32 -15.86 -5.96 5.80
N GLY A 33 -16.12 -5.41 4.60
CA GLY A 33 -16.47 -4.00 4.43
C GLY A 33 -15.35 -3.07 4.91
N ALA A 34 -14.09 -3.55 4.91
CA ALA A 34 -12.97 -2.77 5.42
C ALA A 34 -12.52 -1.75 4.37
N ASN A 35 -12.24 -0.52 4.80
CA ASN A 35 -11.59 0.49 3.98
C ASN A 35 -10.06 0.22 3.93
N ALA A 36 -9.68 -0.88 3.28
CA ALA A 36 -8.33 -1.42 3.33
C ALA A 36 -7.56 -1.10 2.05
N HIS A 37 -6.56 -0.23 2.12
CA HIS A 37 -5.85 0.23 0.92
C HIS A 37 -4.39 -0.22 0.92
N PRO A 38 -3.86 -0.70 -0.22
CA PRO A 38 -2.45 -0.97 -0.37
C PRO A 38 -1.61 0.28 -0.07
N VAL A 39 -0.57 0.09 0.74
CA VAL A 39 0.55 1.04 0.83
C VAL A 39 1.82 0.48 0.20
N GLN A 40 1.78 -0.80 -0.17
CA GLN A 40 2.83 -1.50 -0.89
C GLN A 40 2.21 -2.43 -1.94
N ILE A 41 2.96 -2.68 -3.00
CA ILE A 41 2.63 -3.68 -4.04
C ILE A 41 3.79 -4.69 -4.13
N PRO A 42 3.53 -6.01 -4.13
CA PRO A 42 4.59 -7.01 -4.29
C PRO A 42 5.13 -6.99 -5.73
N ILE A 43 6.44 -7.17 -5.88
CA ILE A 43 7.08 -7.39 -7.17
C ILE A 43 7.18 -8.91 -7.37
N GLY A 44 6.45 -9.40 -8.37
CA GLY A 44 6.25 -10.83 -8.58
C GLY A 44 5.37 -11.49 -7.50
N ALA A 45 5.23 -12.80 -7.60
CA ALA A 45 4.50 -13.65 -6.67
C ALA A 45 5.02 -15.08 -6.74
N GLU A 46 4.70 -15.90 -5.74
CA GLU A 46 5.17 -17.28 -5.64
C GLU A 46 6.71 -17.34 -5.66
N ASP A 47 7.29 -18.25 -6.44
CA ASP A 47 8.74 -18.39 -6.58
C ASP A 47 9.41 -17.15 -7.24
N ASP A 48 8.63 -16.29 -7.91
CA ASP A 48 9.10 -15.06 -8.55
C ASP A 48 8.96 -13.82 -7.65
N PHE A 49 8.56 -13.97 -6.38
CA PHE A 49 8.49 -12.86 -5.44
C PHE A 49 9.89 -12.33 -5.09
N GLU A 50 10.21 -11.13 -5.57
CA GLU A 50 11.58 -10.57 -5.51
C GLU A 50 11.69 -9.26 -4.74
N GLY A 51 10.56 -8.67 -4.33
CA GLY A 51 10.58 -7.36 -3.68
C GLY A 51 9.22 -6.75 -3.47
N ILE A 52 9.23 -5.47 -3.09
CA ILE A 52 8.03 -4.66 -2.87
C ILE A 52 8.23 -3.25 -3.41
N ILE A 53 7.15 -2.64 -3.86
CA ILE A 53 7.08 -1.23 -4.25
C ILE A 53 6.38 -0.48 -3.12
N ASP A 54 7.02 0.56 -2.59
CA ASP A 54 6.42 1.47 -1.61
C ASP A 54 5.63 2.56 -2.34
N LEU A 55 4.32 2.56 -2.17
CA LEU A 55 3.43 3.51 -2.84
C LEU A 55 3.51 4.93 -2.25
N ILE A 56 4.09 5.11 -1.07
CA ILE A 56 4.30 6.42 -0.45
C ILE A 56 5.54 7.08 -1.07
N THR A 57 6.64 6.34 -1.19
CA THR A 57 7.88 6.90 -1.74
C THR A 57 7.98 6.81 -3.26
N GLY A 58 7.26 5.88 -3.89
CA GLY A 58 7.41 5.56 -5.31
C GLY A 58 8.69 4.75 -5.60
N GLU A 59 9.23 4.07 -4.60
CA GLU A 59 10.48 3.31 -4.72
C GLU A 59 10.22 1.80 -4.79
N ALA A 60 10.93 1.10 -5.67
CA ALA A 60 10.93 -0.35 -5.74
C ALA A 60 12.14 -0.92 -4.98
N HIS A 61 11.88 -1.73 -3.96
CA HIS A 61 12.89 -2.40 -3.15
C HIS A 61 13.00 -3.87 -3.55
N PHE A 62 14.13 -4.26 -4.12
CA PHE A 62 14.42 -5.64 -4.53
C PHE A 62 15.30 -6.31 -3.48
N TYR A 63 14.89 -7.49 -3.02
CA TYR A 63 15.63 -8.26 -2.03
C TYR A 63 16.89 -8.88 -2.64
N LEU A 64 18.00 -8.80 -1.90
CA LEU A 64 19.31 -9.34 -2.29
C LEU A 64 19.65 -10.64 -1.56
N ASP A 65 18.81 -11.04 -0.61
CA ASP A 65 18.92 -12.30 0.11
C ASP A 65 17.54 -12.88 0.41
N ASP A 66 17.49 -14.20 0.62
CA ASP A 66 16.26 -14.95 0.89
C ASP A 66 15.55 -14.51 2.19
N LEU A 67 16.23 -13.75 3.05
CA LEU A 67 15.69 -13.25 4.32
C LEU A 67 15.16 -11.82 4.20
N GLY A 68 15.28 -11.17 3.04
CA GLY A 68 14.91 -9.78 2.81
C GLY A 68 15.67 -8.77 3.69
N GLN A 69 16.81 -9.15 4.30
CA GLN A 69 17.57 -8.28 5.21
C GLN A 69 18.36 -7.21 4.45
N LYS A 70 18.77 -7.54 3.22
CA LYS A 70 19.39 -6.61 2.29
C LYS A 70 18.46 -6.41 1.13
N TYR A 71 18.29 -5.15 0.76
CA TYR A 71 17.59 -4.76 -0.44
C TYR A 71 18.36 -3.65 -1.14
N GLU A 72 18.06 -3.48 -2.42
CA GLU A 72 18.45 -2.28 -3.16
C GLU A 72 17.23 -1.62 -3.78
N THR A 73 17.26 -0.29 -3.81
CA THR A 73 16.25 0.50 -4.49
C THR A 73 16.58 0.55 -5.98
N ARG A 74 15.62 0.16 -6.81
CA ARG A 74 15.71 0.26 -8.28
C ARG A 74 14.50 1.02 -8.81
N GLU A 75 14.50 1.27 -10.12
CA GLU A 75 13.32 1.79 -10.82
C GLU A 75 12.18 0.75 -10.76
N ILE A 76 10.95 1.24 -10.74
CA ILE A 76 9.74 0.41 -10.83
C ILE A 76 9.75 -0.32 -12.20
N PRO A 77 9.49 -1.63 -12.24
CA PRO A 77 9.35 -2.36 -13.50
C PRO A 77 8.31 -1.69 -14.42
N ALA A 78 8.65 -1.53 -15.70
CA ALA A 78 7.83 -0.77 -16.64
C ALA A 78 6.41 -1.35 -16.83
N ASP A 79 6.26 -2.66 -16.68
CA ASP A 79 4.99 -3.39 -16.72
C ASP A 79 4.13 -3.20 -15.46
N MET A 80 4.70 -2.69 -14.38
CA MET A 80 4.02 -2.39 -13.13
C MET A 80 3.71 -0.89 -12.95
N GLN A 81 4.25 0.00 -13.79
CA GLN A 81 4.11 1.44 -13.61
C GLN A 81 2.64 1.88 -13.57
N ASP A 82 1.82 1.43 -14.53
CA ASP A 82 0.39 1.77 -14.59
C ASP A 82 -0.36 1.30 -13.33
N LEU A 83 -0.01 0.11 -12.83
CA LEU A 83 -0.59 -0.45 -11.60
C LEU A 83 -0.19 0.39 -10.38
N VAL A 84 1.08 0.78 -10.28
CA VAL A 84 1.58 1.62 -9.18
C VAL A 84 0.90 2.98 -9.19
N ASP A 85 0.74 3.60 -10.36
CA ASP A 85 0.11 4.91 -10.50
C ASP A 85 -1.38 4.85 -10.13
N GLU A 86 -2.08 3.79 -10.55
CA GLU A 86 -3.47 3.53 -10.16
C GLU A 86 -3.60 3.39 -8.64
N TYR A 87 -2.83 2.50 -8.02
CA TYR A 87 -2.94 2.23 -6.59
C TYR A 87 -2.41 3.37 -5.71
N ARG A 88 -1.43 4.14 -6.19
CA ARG A 88 -0.99 5.38 -5.53
C ARG A 88 -2.09 6.45 -5.57
N THR A 89 -2.78 6.59 -6.70
CA THR A 89 -3.94 7.48 -6.82
C THR A 89 -5.03 7.08 -5.84
N ASN A 90 -5.43 5.80 -5.84
CA ASN A 90 -6.43 5.27 -4.92
C ASN A 90 -6.04 5.48 -3.44
N LEU A 91 -4.75 5.30 -3.10
CA LEU A 91 -4.24 5.55 -1.75
C LEU A 91 -4.40 7.02 -1.36
N ILE A 92 -4.02 7.95 -2.23
CA ILE A 92 -4.11 9.39 -1.99
C ILE A 92 -5.57 9.81 -1.81
N GLU A 93 -6.46 9.38 -2.70
CA GLU A 93 -7.89 9.66 -2.61
C GLU A 93 -8.46 9.15 -1.27
N ALA A 94 -8.15 7.91 -0.90
CA ALA A 94 -8.65 7.30 0.34
C ALA A 94 -8.19 8.02 1.61
N VAL A 95 -6.96 8.58 1.64
CA VAL A 95 -6.51 9.37 2.79
C VAL A 95 -7.03 10.80 2.75
N ALA A 96 -7.22 11.38 1.56
CA ALA A 96 -7.78 12.70 1.38
C ALA A 96 -9.26 12.75 1.81
N GLU A 97 -10.03 11.67 1.62
CA GLU A 97 -11.40 11.57 2.13
C GLU A 97 -11.52 11.76 3.66
N GLN A 98 -10.41 11.59 4.39
CA GLN A 98 -10.32 11.71 5.84
C GLN A 98 -9.75 13.06 6.31
N ASP A 99 -9.38 13.93 5.37
CA ASP A 99 -8.72 15.20 5.64
C ASP A 99 -9.13 16.26 4.60
N GLU A 100 -10.07 17.13 4.97
CA GLU A 100 -10.66 18.15 4.07
C GLU A 100 -9.59 19.05 3.41
N ASP A 101 -8.57 19.45 4.17
CA ASP A 101 -7.47 20.28 3.66
C ASP A 101 -6.64 19.51 2.61
N LEU A 102 -6.40 18.22 2.83
CA LEU A 102 -5.67 17.38 1.88
C LEU A 102 -6.49 17.13 0.60
N MET A 103 -7.81 16.96 0.74
CA MET A 103 -8.74 16.80 -0.39
C MET A 103 -8.78 18.05 -1.27
N GLU A 104 -8.91 19.24 -0.68
CA GLU A 104 -8.93 20.50 -1.43
C GLU A 104 -7.65 20.66 -2.26
N ARG A 105 -6.48 20.49 -1.62
CA ARG A 105 -5.17 20.56 -2.29
C ARG A 105 -5.02 19.54 -3.42
N TYR A 106 -5.47 18.30 -3.19
CA TYR A 106 -5.44 17.25 -4.22
C TYR A 106 -6.29 17.62 -5.44
N LEU A 107 -7.51 18.13 -5.23
CA LEU A 107 -8.42 18.56 -6.30
C LEU A 107 -7.90 19.78 -7.07
N GLU A 108 -7.13 20.66 -6.41
CA GLU A 108 -6.43 21.77 -7.03
C GLU A 108 -5.16 21.35 -7.80
N GLY A 109 -4.80 20.07 -7.73
CA GLY A 109 -3.63 19.50 -8.41
C GLY A 109 -2.30 19.84 -7.72
N GLU A 110 -2.33 20.18 -6.43
CA GLU A 110 -1.12 20.38 -5.66
C GLU A 110 -0.39 19.05 -5.41
N GLU A 111 0.94 19.08 -5.47
CA GLU A 111 1.76 17.92 -5.12
C GLU A 111 1.71 17.67 -3.60
N ILE A 112 1.40 16.43 -3.22
CA ILE A 112 1.46 15.95 -1.84
C ILE A 112 2.83 15.31 -1.61
N SER A 113 3.58 15.81 -0.64
CA SER A 113 4.89 15.25 -0.31
C SER A 113 4.78 13.87 0.36
N ASN A 114 5.84 13.06 0.27
CA ASN A 114 5.88 11.75 0.91
C ASN A 114 5.73 11.82 2.44
N GLU A 115 6.22 12.89 3.07
CA GLU A 115 6.03 13.11 4.52
C GLU A 115 4.57 13.41 4.87
N GLU A 116 3.90 14.27 4.11
CA GLU A 116 2.49 14.58 4.29
C GLU A 116 1.62 13.34 4.07
N LEU A 117 1.87 12.59 2.98
CA LEU A 117 1.14 11.35 2.69
C LEU A 117 1.30 10.33 3.83
N LYS A 118 2.52 10.17 4.36
CA LYS A 118 2.77 9.29 5.51
C LYS A 118 2.04 9.74 6.78
N GLN A 119 1.96 11.05 7.03
CA GLN A 119 1.19 11.61 8.15
C GLN A 119 -0.31 11.38 7.96
N ALA A 120 -0.83 11.58 6.76
CA ALA A 120 -2.22 11.35 6.41
C ALA A 120 -2.62 9.87 6.59
N VAL A 121 -1.81 8.93 6.05
CA VAL A 121 -2.00 7.48 6.27
C VAL A 121 -2.03 7.15 7.76
N ARG A 122 -1.11 7.72 8.55
CA ARG A 122 -1.07 7.49 10.01
C ARG A 122 -2.33 8.03 10.69
N LYS A 123 -2.76 9.26 10.38
CA LYS A 123 -3.96 9.89 10.94
C LYS A 123 -5.20 9.06 10.61
N ALA A 124 -5.36 8.68 9.34
CA ALA A 124 -6.44 7.84 8.86
C ALA A 124 -6.45 6.47 9.56
N THR A 125 -5.27 5.83 9.73
CA THR A 125 -5.16 4.55 10.46
C THR A 125 -5.60 4.68 11.92
N LEU A 126 -5.19 5.76 12.60
CA LEU A 126 -5.53 6.01 14.00
C LEU A 126 -7.02 6.32 14.22
N SER A 127 -7.71 6.86 13.21
CA SER A 127 -9.16 7.07 13.23
C SER A 127 -9.97 5.76 13.18
N VAL A 128 -9.33 4.66 12.78
CA VAL A 128 -9.96 3.33 12.58
C VAL A 128 -10.94 3.31 11.39
N GLU A 129 -10.86 4.31 10.52
CA GLU A 129 -11.64 4.42 9.28
C GLU A 129 -10.84 4.00 8.04
N PHE A 130 -9.53 3.76 8.19
CA PHE A 130 -8.62 3.33 7.13
C PHE A 130 -7.69 2.22 7.64
N TYR A 131 -7.38 1.24 6.79
CA TYR A 131 -6.53 0.10 7.13
C TYR A 131 -5.42 -0.06 6.08
N PRO A 132 -4.17 0.37 6.36
CA PRO A 132 -3.08 0.22 5.40
C PRO A 132 -2.74 -1.28 5.25
N VAL A 133 -2.58 -1.71 4.01
CA VAL A 133 -2.25 -3.08 3.65
C VAL A 133 -0.81 -3.14 3.12
N PHE A 134 0.00 -3.90 3.84
CA PHE A 134 1.39 -4.22 3.52
C PHE A 134 1.47 -5.67 3.02
N CYS A 135 2.59 -6.04 2.40
CA CYS A 135 2.83 -7.40 1.91
C CYS A 135 4.27 -7.87 2.14
N GLY A 136 4.49 -9.18 2.10
CA GLY A 136 5.82 -9.77 2.14
C GLY A 136 5.82 -11.27 2.41
N SER A 137 7.01 -11.79 2.73
CA SER A 137 7.24 -13.17 3.15
C SER A 137 8.21 -13.26 4.31
#